data_AF-A0AAW1D6H6-F1
#
_entry.id   AF-A0AAW1D6H6-F1
#
_cell.length_a   1.000
_cell.length_b   1.000
_cell.length_c   1.000
_cell.angle_alpha   90.00
_cell.angle_beta   90.00
_cell.angle_gamma   90.00
#
_symmetry.space_group_name_H-M   'P 1'
#
loop_
_entity.id
_entity.type
_entity.pdbx_description
1 polymer ?
#
loop_
_entity_poly.entity_id
_entity_poly.type
_entity_poly.pdbx_seq_one_letter_code
_entity_poly.pdbx_strand_id
1 'polypeptide(L)'
;MLCESDIESSSSAHLRELITNMTFVGCVDEDKTLVQHGTKLYMFNSKKFRILCLYMKSHLLDLMIRHQNGKKKMDEKTMLA
;
A
#
# COMPACT_ATOMS: atom_id res chain seq x y z
N MET A 1 -11.51 -14.68 -9.57
CA MET A 1 -11.17 -13.26 -9.76
C MET A 1 -11.80 -12.53 -8.59
N LEU A 2 -11.01 -12.03 -7.62
CA LEU A 2 -11.58 -11.34 -6.44
C LEU A 2 -11.83 -9.88 -6.85
N CYS A 3 -13.06 -9.40 -6.66
CA CYS A 3 -13.43 -8.03 -6.96
C CYS A 3 -12.71 -7.08 -5.97
N GLU A 4 -12.32 -5.89 -6.42
CA GLU A 4 -11.61 -4.90 -5.59
C GLU A 4 -12.39 -4.57 -4.30
N SER A 5 -13.72 -4.60 -4.37
CA SER A 5 -14.65 -4.46 -3.24
C SER A 5 -14.50 -5.55 -2.17
N ASP A 6 -14.16 -6.78 -2.54
CA ASP A 6 -13.98 -7.89 -1.60
C ASP A 6 -12.64 -7.76 -0.85
N ILE A 7 -11.65 -7.16 -1.50
CA ILE A 7 -10.35 -6.83 -0.92
C ILE A 7 -10.48 -5.63 0.02
N GLU A 8 -11.24 -4.60 -0.37
CA GLU A 8 -11.46 -3.40 0.44
C GLU A 8 -12.31 -3.70 1.69
N SER A 9 -13.30 -4.59 1.57
CA SER A 9 -14.14 -5.08 2.67
C SER A 9 -13.38 -5.96 3.69
N SER A 10 -12.41 -6.76 3.21
CA SER A 10 -11.63 -7.69 4.06
C SER A 10 -10.31 -7.12 4.58
N SER A 11 -9.85 -6.00 4.02
CA SER A 11 -8.62 -5.34 4.43
C SER A 11 -8.82 -4.57 5.72
N SER A 12 -8.59 -5.25 6.85
CA SER A 12 -8.60 -4.62 8.16
C SER A 12 -7.65 -3.41 8.19
N ALA A 13 -8.06 -2.34 8.87
CA ALA A 13 -7.22 -1.14 9.04
C ALA A 13 -5.81 -1.48 9.57
N HIS A 14 -5.73 -2.48 10.45
CA HIS A 14 -4.47 -3.03 10.96
C HIS A 14 -3.57 -3.62 9.87
N LEU A 15 -4.13 -4.32 8.88
CA LEU A 15 -3.33 -4.87 7.78
C LEU A 15 -2.80 -3.76 6.88
N ARG A 16 -3.60 -2.71 6.63
CA ARG A 16 -3.14 -1.53 5.88
C ARG A 16 -2.02 -0.80 6.61
N GLU A 17 -2.17 -0.61 7.92
CA GLU A 17 -1.14 -0.03 8.79
C GLU A 17 0.14 -0.87 8.76
N LEU A 18 0.02 -2.19 8.95
CA LEU A 18 1.12 -3.14 8.87
C LEU A 18 1.87 -2.97 7.55
N ILE A 19 1.17 -3.04 6.41
CA ILE A 19 1.80 -2.96 5.09
C ILE A 19 2.46 -1.60 4.84
N THR A 20 1.87 -0.52 5.37
CA THR A 20 2.38 0.84 5.16
C THR A 20 3.65 1.10 5.98
N ASN A 21 3.73 0.56 7.19
CA ASN A 21 4.80 0.84 8.15
C ASN A 21 5.78 -0.32 8.36
N MET A 22 5.63 -1.42 7.62
CA MET A 22 6.54 -2.55 7.72
C MET A 22 7.89 -2.26 7.07
N THR A 23 8.95 -2.84 7.62
CA THR A 23 10.30 -2.84 7.09
C THR A 23 10.63 -4.22 6.54
N PHE A 24 10.99 -4.31 5.26
CA PHE A 24 11.49 -5.55 4.68
C PHE A 24 12.81 -5.94 5.34
N VAL A 25 12.92 -7.20 5.79
CA VAL A 25 14.13 -7.72 6.45
C VAL A 25 14.93 -8.60 5.50
N GLY A 26 14.27 -9.53 4.79
CA GLY A 26 14.95 -10.43 3.87
C GLY A 26 14.09 -11.62 3.42
N CYS A 27 14.58 -12.35 2.42
CA CYS A 27 13.99 -13.62 2.01
C CYS A 27 14.58 -14.76 2.85
N VAL A 28 13.74 -15.66 3.34
CA VAL A 28 14.17 -16.89 4.00
C VAL A 28 14.41 -17.98 2.95
N ASP A 29 13.49 -18.08 2.00
CA ASP A 29 13.55 -18.95 0.83
C ASP A 29 12.74 -18.34 -0.33
N GLU A 30 12.57 -19.07 -1.43
CA GLU A 30 11.86 -18.59 -2.63
C GLU A 30 10.39 -18.19 -2.36
N ASP A 31 9.77 -18.82 -1.37
CA ASP A 31 8.35 -18.67 -1.05
C ASP A 31 8.10 -17.97 0.28
N LYS A 32 9.12 -17.65 1.08
CA LYS A 32 9.00 -16.98 2.39
C LYS A 32 9.87 -15.74 2.52
N THR A 33 9.26 -14.67 3.01
CA THR A 33 9.89 -13.37 3.26
C THR A 33 9.63 -12.93 4.69
N LEU A 34 10.63 -12.32 5.31
CA LEU A 34 10.52 -11.70 6.63
C LEU A 34 10.30 -10.20 6.52
N VAL A 35 9.37 -9.72 7.34
CA VAL A 35 9.01 -8.32 7.42
C VAL A 35 8.82 -7.94 8.88
N GLN A 36 9.34 -6.79 9.26
CA GLN A 36 9.24 -6.26 10.62
C GLN A 36 8.16 -5.17 10.67
N HIS A 37 7.36 -5.13 11.73
CA HIS A 37 6.51 -3.97 12.05
C HIS A 37 6.59 -3.68 13.55
N GLY A 38 7.04 -2.49 13.91
CA GLY A 38 7.41 -2.17 15.29
C GLY A 38 8.47 -3.14 15.81
N THR A 39 8.18 -3.82 16.93
CA THR A 39 9.05 -4.83 17.54
C THR A 39 8.72 -6.26 17.14
N LYS A 40 7.76 -6.46 16.24
CA LYS A 40 7.29 -7.79 15.82
C LYS A 40 7.87 -8.15 14.46
N LEU A 41 8.30 -9.42 14.34
CA LEU A 41 8.77 -10.01 13.10
C LEU A 41 7.70 -10.96 12.55
N TYR A 42 7.37 -10.80 11.28
CA TYR A 42 6.34 -11.54 10.59
C TYR A 42 6.94 -12.29 9.40
N MET A 43 6.40 -13.48 9.14
CA MET A 43 6.75 -14.27 7.96
C MET A 43 5.58 -14.26 6.98
N PHE A 44 5.87 -13.88 5.75
CA PHE A 44 4.91 -13.79 4.66
C PHE A 44 5.24 -14.80 3.57
N ASN A 45 4.22 -15.24 2.85
CA ASN A 45 4.43 -15.92 1.59
C ASN A 45 4.89 -14.90 0.52
N SER A 46 6.08 -15.09 -0.06
CA SER A 46 6.74 -14.18 -1.00
C SER A 46 5.93 -13.90 -2.27
N LYS A 47 5.17 -14.89 -2.77
CA LYS A 47 4.31 -14.71 -3.96
C LYS A 47 3.12 -13.80 -3.64
N LYS A 48 2.42 -14.07 -2.55
CA LYS A 48 1.29 -13.24 -2.09
C LYS A 48 1.74 -11.84 -1.67
N PHE A 49 2.89 -11.74 -1.01
CA PHE A 49 3.47 -10.48 -0.58
C PHE A 49 3.80 -9.55 -1.76
N ARG A 50 4.38 -10.09 -2.84
CA ARG A 50 4.63 -9.32 -4.07
C ARG A 50 3.36 -8.73 -4.66
N ILE A 51 2.31 -9.54 -4.80
CA ILE A 51 1.01 -9.07 -5.32
C ILE A 51 0.44 -7.96 -4.42
N LEU A 52 0.49 -8.16 -3.11
CA LEU A 52 0.02 -7.19 -2.13
C LEU A 52 0.77 -5.86 -2.20
N CYS A 53 2.11 -5.90 -2.28
CA CYS A 53 2.93 -4.69 -2.44
C CYS A 53 2.67 -3.98 -3.77
N LEU A 54 2.46 -4.73 -4.86
CA LEU A 54 2.12 -4.13 -6.17
C LEU A 54 0.77 -3.43 -6.12
N TYR A 55 -0.26 -4.07 -5.56
CA TYR A 55 -1.58 -3.48 -5.40
C TYR A 55 -1.53 -2.19 -4.58
N MET A 56 -0.82 -2.20 -3.44
CA MET A 56 -0.71 -1.03 -2.57
C MET A 56 0.15 0.09 -3.17
N LYS A 57 1.21 -0.23 -3.93
CA LYS A 57 1.98 0.78 -4.68
C LYS A 57 1.13 1.47 -5.74
N SER A 58 0.32 0.72 -6.48
CA SER A 58 -0.62 1.29 -7.46
C SER A 58 -1.64 2.21 -6.80
N HIS A 59 -2.20 1.81 -5.66
CA HIS A 59 -3.16 2.63 -4.90
C HIS A 59 -2.53 3.90 -4.32
N LEU A 60 -1.28 3.84 -3.83
CA LEU A 60 -0.55 5.02 -3.36
C LEU A 60 -0.25 6.00 -4.50
N LEU A 61 0.15 5.50 -5.68
CA LEU A 61 0.40 6.33 -6.85
C LEU A 61 -0.87 7.07 -7.28
N ASP A 62 -2.01 6.38 -7.30
CA ASP A 62 -3.30 6.97 -7.66
C ASP A 62 -3.76 8.04 -6.65
N LEU A 63 -3.57 7.81 -5.34
CA LEU A 63 -3.81 8.83 -4.31
C LEU A 63 -2.89 10.05 -4.47
N MET A 64 -1.61 9.84 -4.80
CA MET A 64 -0.67 10.94 -5.02
C MET A 64 -1.04 11.76 -6.26
N ILE A 65 -1.45 11.12 -7.36
CA ILE A 65 -1.94 11.79 -8.57
C ILE A 65 -3.21 12.61 -8.26
N ARG A 66 -4.16 12.03 -7.51
CA ARG A 66 -5.37 12.74 -7.08
C ARG A 66 -5.05 13.96 -6.21
N HIS A 67 -4.11 13.84 -5.29
CA HIS A 67 -3.69 14.96 -4.45
C HIS A 67 -2.96 16.06 -5.23
N GLN A 68 -2.13 15.71 -6.22
CA GLN A 68 -1.46 16.67 -7.11
C GLN A 68 -2.46 17.40 -8.01
N ASN A 69 -3.45 16.69 -8.57
CA ASN A 69 -4.53 17.30 -9.36
C ASN A 69 -5.45 18.20 -8.50
N GLY A 70 -5.68 17.85 -7.24
CA GLY A 70 -6.43 18.68 -6.30
C GLY A 70 -5.73 20.01 -5.99
N LYS A 71 -4.41 19.99 -5.79
CA LYS A 71 -3.61 21.22 -5.56
C LYS A 71 -3.58 22.14 -6.78
N LYS A 72 -3.34 21.60 -7.98
CA LYS A 72 -3.37 22.40 -9.23
C LYS A 72 -4.69 23.14 -9.42
N LYS A 73 -5.83 22.51 -9.09
CA LYS A 73 -7.16 23.11 -9.20
C LYS A 73 -7.41 24.27 -8.22
N MET A 74 -6.70 24.28 -7.10
CA MET A 74 -6.78 25.35 -6.10
C MET A 74 -5.92 26.54 -6.52
N ASP A 75 -4.69 26.29 -6.98
CA ASP A 75 -3.78 27.33 -7.48
C ASP A 75 -4.37 28.06 -8.71
N GLU A 76 -5.03 27.34 -9.63
CA GLU A 76 -5.70 27.92 -10.80
C GLU A 76 -6.90 28.80 -10.44
N LYS A 77 -7.66 28.44 -9.38
CA LYS A 77 -8.76 29.27 -8.86
C LYS A 77 -8.29 30.53 -8.14
N THR A 78 -7.12 30.50 -7.51
CA THR A 78 -6.54 31.66 -6.81
C THR A 78 -5.91 32.67 -7.78
N MET A 79 -5.51 32.26 -8.99
CA MET A 79 -5.01 33.18 -10.03
C MET A 79 -6.12 33.86 -10.85
N LEU A 80 -7.36 33.38 -10.77
CA LEU A 80 -8.53 33.89 -11.51
C LEU A 80 -9.49 34.74 -10.65
N ALA A 81 -9.12 35.06 -9.40
CA ALA A 81 -9.89 35.89 -8.46
C ALA A 81 -9.12 37.18 -8.13
#